data_AF-A0A7T7MA21-F1
#
_entry.id   AF-A0A7T7MA21-F1
#
_cell.length_a   1.000
_cell.length_b   1.000
_cell.length_c   1.000
_cell.angle_alpha   90.00
_cell.angle_beta   90.00
_cell.angle_gamma   90.00
#
_symmetry.space_group_name_H-M   'P 1'
#
loop_
_entity.id
_entity.type
_entity.pdbx_description
1 polymer ?
#
loop_
_entity_poly.entity_id
_entity_poly.type
_entity_poly.pdbx_seq_one_letter_code
_entity_poly.pdbx_strand_id
1 'polypeptide(L)'
;MRQFHRPARLDPEVAESIEGAADVAATSELAHRTAQLLVGADAPSHAPATGEEPLAITRAGVVAVAAQGVDEVAELWADSPAGTLPGTLWRLFLLREWIRRDLDLVSRRYATVVDLSGQQEDAPELARLHTALTEARRAPAPEQVRTQIDTVLRGQSQGVQALAPVCLLAAGFLRALATGSQDTWIDDDADDLADHVTRRDSALRSTAQELADAAHRAQAGTLS
;
A
#
# COMPACT_ATOMS: atom_id res chain seq x y z
N MET A 1 14.19 59.89 -2.14
CA MET A 1 14.20 59.00 -3.32
C MET A 1 14.29 57.56 -2.83
N ARG A 2 13.31 56.71 -3.17
CA ARG A 2 13.32 55.27 -2.82
C ARG A 2 14.34 54.57 -3.73
N GLN A 3 15.41 54.06 -3.14
CA GLN A 3 16.42 53.27 -3.85
C GLN A 3 15.83 51.88 -4.11
N PHE A 4 15.48 51.59 -5.36
CA PHE A 4 15.06 50.25 -5.75
C PHE A 4 16.30 49.36 -5.75
N HIS A 5 16.33 48.37 -4.86
CA HIS A 5 17.33 47.30 -4.90
C HIS A 5 17.13 46.50 -6.19
N ARG A 6 18.20 46.40 -6.99
CA ARG A 6 18.25 45.53 -8.16
C ARG A 6 18.12 44.08 -7.65
N PRO A 7 17.16 43.28 -8.16
CA PRO A 7 17.02 41.89 -7.72
C PRO A 7 18.29 41.14 -8.05
N ALA A 8 18.86 40.44 -7.07
CA ALA A 8 20.00 39.57 -7.27
C ALA A 8 19.59 38.46 -8.24
N ARG A 9 20.37 38.27 -9.32
CA ARG A 9 20.24 37.10 -10.20
C ARG A 9 20.73 35.89 -9.41
N LEU A 10 19.84 34.95 -9.15
CA LEU A 10 20.18 33.64 -8.59
C LEU A 10 21.11 32.90 -9.55
N ASP A 11 22.08 32.19 -8.99
CA ASP A 11 22.99 31.31 -9.72
C ASP A 11 22.18 30.16 -10.36
N PRO A 12 22.42 29.80 -11.65
CA PRO A 12 21.69 28.75 -12.34
C PRO A 12 21.60 27.42 -11.57
N GLU A 13 22.66 26.98 -10.88
CA GLU A 13 22.62 25.72 -10.11
C GLU A 13 21.64 25.80 -8.92
N VAL A 14 21.54 26.99 -8.30
CA VAL A 14 20.60 27.24 -7.19
C VAL A 14 19.16 27.33 -7.72
N ALA A 15 18.97 27.89 -8.91
CA ALA A 15 17.66 27.95 -9.56
C ALA A 15 17.15 26.55 -9.93
N GLU A 16 17.99 25.71 -10.55
CA GLU A 16 17.68 24.32 -10.91
C GLU A 16 17.39 23.46 -9.66
N SER A 17 18.16 23.64 -8.58
CA SER A 17 17.91 22.96 -7.31
C SER A 17 16.56 23.34 -6.68
N ILE A 18 16.16 24.61 -6.79
CA ILE A 18 14.86 25.09 -6.28
C ILE A 18 13.72 24.55 -7.15
N GLU A 19 13.89 24.55 -8.47
CA GLU A 19 12.90 24.04 -9.42
C GLU A 19 12.67 22.54 -9.23
N GLY A 20 13.74 21.74 -9.11
CA GLY A 20 13.62 20.31 -8.81
C GLY A 20 12.99 20.01 -7.44
N ALA A 21 13.29 20.81 -6.42
CA ALA A 21 12.64 20.69 -5.11
C ALA A 21 11.14 21.05 -5.15
N ALA A 22 10.76 22.03 -5.96
CA ALA A 22 9.37 22.43 -6.16
C ALA A 22 8.57 21.32 -6.86
N ASP A 23 9.17 20.64 -7.85
CA ASP A 23 8.56 19.52 -8.57
C ASP A 23 8.31 18.31 -7.64
N VAL A 24 9.31 17.94 -6.83
CA VAL A 24 9.17 16.86 -5.83
C VAL A 24 8.08 17.18 -4.80
N ALA A 25 8.01 18.44 -4.34
CA ALA A 25 6.98 18.87 -3.40
C ALA A 25 5.58 18.77 -4.02
N ALA A 26 5.42 19.20 -5.28
CA ALA A 26 4.16 19.13 -6.00
C ALA A 26 3.69 17.68 -6.23
N THR A 27 4.57 16.78 -6.64
CA THR A 27 4.26 15.35 -6.80
C THR A 27 3.88 14.70 -5.47
N SER A 28 4.60 15.01 -4.38
CA SER A 28 4.27 14.53 -3.03
C SER A 28 2.92 15.04 -2.54
N GLU A 29 2.61 16.32 -2.77
CA GLU A 29 1.31 16.91 -2.42
C GLU A 29 0.18 16.23 -3.22
N LEU A 30 0.38 16.00 -4.52
CA LEU A 30 -0.57 15.29 -5.37
C LEU A 30 -0.81 13.86 -4.89
N ALA A 31 0.24 13.14 -4.51
CA ALA A 31 0.15 11.79 -3.95
C ALA A 31 -0.70 11.76 -2.67
N HIS A 32 -0.43 12.66 -1.72
CA HIS A 32 -1.20 12.76 -0.48
C HIS A 32 -2.65 13.17 -0.75
N ARG A 33 -2.88 14.15 -1.62
CA ARG A 33 -4.22 14.64 -1.95
C ARG A 33 -5.07 13.56 -2.60
N THR A 34 -4.53 12.81 -3.57
CA THR A 34 -5.25 11.71 -4.22
C THR A 34 -5.54 10.56 -3.24
N ALA A 35 -4.58 10.21 -2.38
CA ALA A 35 -4.75 9.20 -1.35
C ALA A 35 -5.86 9.57 -0.34
N GLN A 36 -5.85 10.79 0.18
CA GLN A 36 -6.86 11.30 1.12
C GLN A 36 -8.26 11.30 0.51
N LEU A 37 -8.38 11.79 -0.73
CA LEU A 37 -9.64 11.81 -1.47
C LEU A 37 -10.18 10.39 -1.70
N LEU A 38 -9.33 9.45 -2.10
CA LEU A 38 -9.72 8.06 -2.33
C LEU A 38 -10.32 7.43 -1.07
N VAL A 39 -9.62 7.57 0.07
CA VAL A 39 -10.04 6.92 1.31
C VAL A 39 -11.21 7.63 1.99
N GLY A 40 -11.63 8.79 1.48
CA GLY A 40 -12.69 9.61 2.06
C GLY A 40 -12.27 10.33 3.33
N ALA A 41 -10.99 10.67 3.46
CA ALA A 41 -10.54 11.62 4.48
C ALA A 41 -11.01 13.02 4.10
N ASP A 42 -11.30 13.87 5.10
CA ASP A 42 -11.57 15.28 4.87
C ASP A 42 -10.32 15.93 4.24
N ALA A 43 -10.30 16.03 2.92
CA ALA A 43 -9.25 16.75 2.22
C ALA A 43 -9.36 18.22 2.65
N PRO A 44 -8.34 18.84 3.23
CA PRO A 44 -8.40 20.26 3.52
C PRO A 44 -8.57 20.99 2.19
N SER A 45 -9.71 21.67 2.01
CA SER A 45 -10.02 22.46 0.82
C SER A 45 -8.96 23.56 0.61
N HIS A 46 -7.88 23.22 -0.07
CA HIS A 46 -6.96 24.20 -0.65
C HIS A 46 -7.51 24.51 -2.04
N ALA A 47 -8.53 25.36 -2.07
CA ALA A 47 -8.88 26.08 -3.28
C ALA A 47 -7.76 27.11 -3.51
N PRO A 48 -7.06 27.09 -4.65
CA PRO A 48 -6.07 28.13 -4.94
C PRO A 48 -6.78 29.49 -4.99
N ALA A 49 -6.25 30.47 -4.27
CA ALA A 49 -6.79 31.83 -4.18
C ALA A 49 -6.52 32.67 -5.45
N THR A 50 -6.46 32.04 -6.62
CA THR A 50 -6.10 32.69 -7.89
C THR A 50 -7.10 32.23 -8.95
N GLY A 51 -7.84 33.19 -9.51
CA GLY A 51 -9.08 32.99 -10.27
C GLY A 51 -8.96 32.39 -11.67
N GLU A 52 -8.12 31.38 -11.86
CA GLU A 52 -8.19 30.45 -12.98
C GLU A 52 -8.39 29.08 -12.35
N GLU A 53 -9.58 28.48 -12.40
CA GLU A 53 -9.77 27.15 -11.82
C GLU A 53 -8.98 26.12 -12.63
N PRO A 54 -7.83 25.61 -12.12
CA PRO A 54 -7.25 24.41 -12.69
C PRO A 54 -8.21 23.29 -12.28
N LEU A 55 -8.67 22.45 -13.23
CA LEU A 55 -9.55 21.31 -13.00
C LEU A 55 -9.36 20.71 -11.60
N ALA A 56 -10.23 21.10 -10.65
CA ALA A 56 -9.98 20.80 -9.25
C ALA A 56 -10.05 19.28 -9.06
N ILE A 57 -9.01 18.67 -8.49
CA ILE A 57 -9.02 17.23 -8.17
C ILE A 57 -10.10 16.99 -7.12
N THR A 58 -11.16 16.28 -7.51
CA THR A 58 -12.29 15.94 -6.66
C THR A 58 -12.26 14.48 -6.25
N ARG A 59 -12.88 14.15 -5.11
CA ARG A 59 -13.09 12.75 -4.69
C ARG A 59 -13.81 11.94 -5.74
N ALA A 60 -14.85 12.51 -6.35
CA ALA A 60 -15.61 11.84 -7.41
C ALA A 60 -14.72 11.50 -8.61
N GLY A 61 -13.83 12.42 -9.02
CA GLY A 61 -12.85 12.18 -10.07
C GLY A 61 -11.86 11.07 -9.71
N VAL A 62 -11.24 11.13 -8.54
CA VAL A 62 -10.28 10.10 -8.08
C VAL A 62 -10.92 8.72 -8.01
N VAL A 63 -12.12 8.61 -7.42
CA VAL A 63 -12.85 7.33 -7.32
C VAL A 63 -13.27 6.83 -8.70
N ALA A 64 -13.66 7.71 -9.62
CA ALA A 64 -14.01 7.33 -10.99
C ALA A 64 -12.81 6.78 -11.77
N VAL A 65 -11.63 7.42 -11.66
CA VAL A 65 -10.40 6.91 -12.28
C VAL A 65 -10.01 5.57 -11.66
N ALA A 66 -10.01 5.46 -10.33
CA ALA A 66 -9.72 4.20 -9.65
C ALA A 66 -10.70 3.07 -10.02
N ALA A 67 -11.94 3.39 -10.40
CA ALA A 67 -12.91 2.42 -10.89
C ALA A 67 -12.67 1.98 -12.35
N GLN A 68 -12.03 2.81 -13.18
CA GLN A 68 -11.63 2.47 -14.55
C GLN A 68 -10.31 1.69 -14.59
N GLY A 69 -9.38 2.01 -13.70
CA GLY A 69 -8.13 1.32 -13.46
C GLY A 69 -7.44 1.92 -12.25
N VAL A 70 -7.21 1.11 -11.20
CA VAL A 70 -6.52 1.58 -9.99
C VAL A 70 -5.07 1.98 -10.30
N ASP A 71 -4.47 1.32 -11.28
CA ASP A 71 -3.08 1.48 -11.72
C ASP A 71 -2.73 2.97 -11.94
N GLU A 72 -3.56 3.72 -12.67
CA GLU A 72 -3.28 5.13 -13.02
C GLU A 72 -3.19 6.06 -11.79
N VAL A 73 -3.99 5.82 -10.75
CA VAL A 73 -3.93 6.60 -9.51
C VAL A 73 -2.81 6.07 -8.61
N ALA A 74 -2.58 4.76 -8.62
CA ALA A 74 -1.61 4.11 -7.76
C ALA A 74 -0.16 4.52 -8.07
N GLU A 75 0.17 4.71 -9.35
CA GLU A 75 1.51 5.17 -9.77
C GLU A 75 1.92 6.50 -9.12
N LEU A 76 0.95 7.37 -8.78
CA LEU A 76 1.23 8.63 -8.07
C LEU A 76 1.80 8.40 -6.66
N TRP A 77 1.67 7.20 -6.11
CA TRP A 77 2.10 6.86 -4.75
C TRP A 77 3.41 6.09 -4.70
N ALA A 78 3.97 5.69 -5.85
CA ALA A 78 5.11 4.77 -5.92
C ALA A 78 6.31 5.24 -5.09
N ASP A 79 6.64 6.54 -5.16
CA ASP A 79 7.78 7.12 -4.44
C ASP A 79 7.45 7.54 -2.98
N SER A 80 6.24 7.25 -2.49
CA SER A 80 5.80 7.69 -1.17
C SER A 80 6.39 6.85 -0.02
N PRO A 81 6.87 7.48 1.07
CA PRO A 81 7.46 6.77 2.20
C PRO A 81 6.47 5.81 2.88
N ALA A 82 6.96 4.68 3.39
CA ALA A 82 6.14 3.63 4.01
C ALA A 82 5.20 4.09 5.14
N GLY A 83 5.61 5.12 5.89
CA GLY A 83 4.85 5.64 7.03
C GLY A 83 3.75 6.67 6.69
N THR A 84 3.52 6.92 5.40
CA THR A 84 2.51 7.85 4.88
C THR A 84 1.29 7.10 4.35
N LEU A 85 0.16 7.80 4.20
CA LEU A 85 -1.04 7.26 3.58
C LEU A 85 -0.82 6.79 2.13
N PRO A 86 -0.27 7.60 1.20
CA PRO A 86 0.01 7.12 -0.16
C PRO A 86 0.97 5.93 -0.17
N GLY A 87 2.03 5.94 0.64
CA GLY A 87 2.96 4.81 0.72
C GLY A 87 2.32 3.52 1.26
N THR A 88 1.32 3.65 2.14
CA THR A 88 0.50 2.51 2.61
C THR A 88 -0.38 1.97 1.48
N LEU A 89 -1.05 2.86 0.74
CA LEU A 89 -1.90 2.48 -0.39
C LEU A 89 -1.10 1.81 -1.51
N TRP A 90 0.12 2.27 -1.80
CA TRP A 90 1.03 1.66 -2.77
C TRP A 90 1.33 0.19 -2.42
N ARG A 91 1.67 -0.09 -1.15
CA ARG A 91 1.94 -1.46 -0.68
C ARG A 91 0.73 -2.38 -0.77
N LEU A 92 -0.45 -1.84 -0.46
CA LEU A 92 -1.71 -2.57 -0.62
C LEU A 92 -2.00 -2.84 -2.10
N PHE A 93 -1.78 -1.85 -2.97
CA PHE A 93 -1.89 -1.99 -4.41
C PHE A 93 -0.98 -3.10 -4.96
N LEU A 94 0.32 -3.07 -4.63
CA LEU A 94 1.28 -4.11 -5.04
C LEU A 94 0.83 -5.52 -4.61
N LEU A 95 0.36 -5.69 -3.37
CA LEU A 95 -0.16 -6.97 -2.89
C LEU A 95 -1.42 -7.40 -3.66
N ARG A 96 -2.33 -6.47 -3.90
CA ARG A 96 -3.57 -6.74 -4.66
C ARG A 96 -3.28 -7.08 -6.11
N GLU A 97 -2.33 -6.41 -6.77
CA GLU A 97 -1.90 -6.75 -8.13
C GLU A 97 -1.22 -8.11 -8.18
N TRP A 98 -0.32 -8.41 -7.24
CA TRP A 98 0.36 -9.70 -7.21
C TRP A 98 -0.62 -10.87 -7.07
N ILE A 99 -1.60 -10.76 -6.15
CA ILE A 99 -2.67 -11.77 -6.00
C ILE A 99 -3.57 -11.85 -7.24
N ARG A 100 -3.86 -10.72 -7.89
CA ARG A 100 -4.68 -10.71 -9.11
C ARG A 100 -3.98 -11.41 -10.27
N ARG A 101 -2.68 -11.14 -10.46
CA ARG A 101 -1.89 -11.60 -11.61
C ARG A 101 -1.56 -13.09 -11.51
N ASP A 102 -1.19 -13.57 -10.33
CA ASP A 102 -0.83 -14.99 -10.14
C ASP A 102 -1.36 -15.57 -8.82
N LEU A 103 -2.68 -15.75 -8.76
CA LEU A 103 -3.36 -16.32 -7.61
C LEU A 103 -2.86 -17.74 -7.28
N ASP A 104 -2.51 -18.53 -8.29
CA ASP A 104 -2.12 -19.93 -8.14
C ASP A 104 -0.73 -20.03 -7.48
N LEU A 105 0.24 -19.21 -7.93
CA LEU A 105 1.53 -19.07 -7.27
C LEU A 105 1.37 -18.61 -5.82
N VAL A 106 0.59 -17.55 -5.59
CA VAL A 106 0.39 -17.02 -4.23
C VAL A 106 -0.24 -18.07 -3.33
N SER A 107 -1.26 -18.78 -3.82
CA SER A 107 -1.94 -19.85 -3.06
C SER A 107 -1.00 -20.99 -2.72
N ARG A 108 -0.15 -21.43 -3.66
CA ARG A 108 0.88 -22.44 -3.39
C ARG A 108 1.88 -22.00 -2.34
N ARG A 109 2.35 -20.74 -2.41
CA ARG A 109 3.29 -20.18 -1.42
C ARG A 109 2.66 -19.98 -0.04
N TYR A 110 1.35 -19.72 0.00
CA TYR A 110 0.60 -19.53 1.24
C TYR A 110 0.21 -20.85 1.91
N ALA A 111 0.06 -21.92 1.12
CA ALA A 111 -0.25 -23.23 1.64
C ALA A 111 0.88 -23.76 2.52
N THR A 112 0.56 -24.12 3.76
CA THR A 112 1.45 -24.90 4.62
C THR A 112 1.14 -26.38 4.43
N VAL A 113 2.10 -27.16 3.92
CA VAL A 113 1.95 -28.60 3.75
C VAL A 113 2.29 -29.30 5.07
N VAL A 114 1.34 -30.06 5.60
CA VAL A 114 1.54 -30.99 6.72
C VAL A 114 1.37 -32.40 6.18
N ASP A 115 2.48 -33.13 6.04
CA ASP A 115 2.45 -34.52 5.60
C ASP A 115 2.06 -35.43 6.78
N LEU A 116 0.99 -36.19 6.58
CA LEU A 116 0.46 -37.17 7.54
C LEU A 116 0.45 -38.58 6.96
N SER A 117 1.02 -38.78 5.76
CA SER A 117 1.08 -40.08 5.12
C SER A 117 1.92 -41.04 5.96
N GLY A 118 1.28 -42.11 6.45
CA GLY A 118 1.91 -43.11 7.31
C GLY A 118 1.60 -43.00 8.80
N GLN A 119 0.84 -42.00 9.24
CA GLN A 119 0.34 -41.97 10.62
C GLN A 119 -0.84 -42.92 10.80
N GLN A 120 -0.85 -43.68 11.89
CA GLN A 120 -1.99 -44.50 12.29
C GLN A 120 -3.13 -43.60 12.78
N GLU A 121 -4.38 -43.99 12.57
CA GLU A 121 -5.58 -43.18 12.91
C GLU A 121 -5.60 -42.75 14.40
N ASP A 122 -5.01 -43.53 15.30
CA ASP A 122 -4.92 -43.26 16.74
C ASP A 122 -3.61 -42.55 17.17
N ALA A 123 -2.81 -42.05 16.23
CA ALA A 123 -1.54 -41.40 16.56
C ALA A 123 -1.78 -40.12 17.41
N PRO A 124 -1.06 -39.94 18.54
CA PRO A 124 -1.25 -38.78 19.42
C PRO A 124 -0.91 -37.45 18.71
N GLU A 125 -0.11 -37.47 17.65
CA GLU A 125 0.18 -36.35 16.76
C GLU A 125 -1.07 -35.87 16.00
N LEU A 126 -1.90 -36.80 15.51
CA LEU A 126 -3.16 -36.45 14.83
C LEU A 126 -4.16 -35.84 15.81
N ALA A 127 -4.22 -36.36 17.04
CA ALA A 127 -5.05 -35.78 18.09
C ALA A 127 -4.59 -34.35 18.45
N ARG A 128 -3.28 -34.12 18.62
CA ARG A 128 -2.72 -32.78 18.86
C ARG A 128 -3.01 -31.82 17.70
N LEU A 129 -2.85 -32.28 16.45
CA LEU A 129 -3.20 -31.49 15.26
C LEU A 129 -4.70 -31.14 15.24
N HIS A 130 -5.58 -32.09 15.55
CA HIS A 130 -7.03 -31.85 15.55
C HIS A 130 -7.43 -30.82 16.61
N THR A 131 -6.85 -30.90 17.82
CA THR A 131 -7.02 -29.89 18.86
C THR A 131 -6.52 -28.52 18.38
N ALA A 132 -5.31 -28.47 17.79
CA ALA A 132 -4.76 -27.24 17.24
C ALA A 132 -5.65 -26.64 16.13
N LEU A 133 -6.21 -27.47 15.23
CA LEU A 133 -7.13 -27.01 14.18
C LEU A 133 -8.46 -26.50 14.73
N THR A 134 -8.93 -27.04 15.86
CA THR A 134 -10.16 -26.61 16.52
C THR A 134 -9.99 -25.25 17.20
N GLU A 135 -8.81 -25.00 17.78
CA GLU A 135 -8.50 -23.75 18.47
C GLU A 135 -7.96 -22.67 17.53
N ALA A 136 -7.40 -23.07 16.37
CA ALA A 136 -6.80 -22.16 15.41
C ALA A 136 -7.84 -21.27 14.73
N ARG A 137 -7.45 -20.01 14.51
CA ARG A 137 -8.16 -19.11 13.61
C ARG A 137 -7.86 -19.51 12.17
N ARG A 138 -8.91 -19.71 11.36
CA ARG A 138 -8.75 -19.93 9.92
C ARG A 138 -7.98 -18.77 9.29
N ALA A 139 -6.89 -19.10 8.60
CA ALA A 139 -6.14 -18.14 7.80
C ALA A 139 -7.02 -17.61 6.63
N PRO A 140 -6.97 -16.32 6.32
CA PRO A 140 -7.71 -15.78 5.19
C PRO A 140 -7.20 -16.36 3.88
N ALA A 141 -8.10 -16.70 2.96
CA ALA A 141 -7.69 -17.07 1.60
C ALA A 141 -7.08 -15.84 0.87
N PRO A 142 -6.11 -16.01 -0.04
CA PRO A 142 -5.52 -14.90 -0.79
C PRO A 142 -6.58 -13.98 -1.47
N GLU A 143 -7.66 -14.55 -2.00
CA GLU A 143 -8.75 -13.82 -2.64
C GLU A 143 -9.54 -12.98 -1.63
N GLN A 144 -9.66 -13.43 -0.38
CA GLN A 144 -10.28 -12.64 0.69
C GLN A 144 -9.42 -11.42 1.01
N VAL A 145 -8.10 -11.58 1.07
CA VAL A 145 -7.15 -10.45 1.24
C VAL A 145 -7.31 -9.46 0.08
N ARG A 146 -7.28 -9.94 -1.16
CA ARG A 146 -7.48 -9.11 -2.36
C ARG A 146 -8.81 -8.34 -2.31
N THR A 147 -9.90 -8.99 -1.93
CA THR A 147 -11.24 -8.38 -1.87
C THR A 147 -11.31 -7.24 -0.85
N GLN A 148 -10.68 -7.41 0.31
CA GLN A 148 -10.61 -6.35 1.32
C GLN A 148 -9.79 -5.15 0.82
N ILE A 149 -8.67 -5.41 0.14
CA ILE A 149 -7.85 -4.34 -0.46
C ILE A 149 -8.61 -3.63 -1.59
N ASP A 150 -9.30 -4.37 -2.46
CA ASP A 150 -10.14 -3.82 -3.54
C ASP A 150 -11.20 -2.86 -3.00
N THR A 151 -11.76 -3.14 -1.82
CA THR A 151 -12.74 -2.26 -1.18
C THR A 151 -12.14 -0.89 -0.87
N VAL A 152 -10.89 -0.87 -0.37
CA VAL A 152 -10.14 0.37 -0.12
C VAL A 152 -9.81 1.08 -1.43
N LEU A 153 -9.23 0.36 -2.39
CA LEU A 153 -8.74 0.94 -3.65
C LEU A 153 -9.87 1.42 -4.58
N ARG A 154 -11.10 0.94 -4.39
CA ARG A 154 -12.31 1.48 -5.06
C ARG A 154 -12.93 2.69 -4.32
N GLY A 155 -12.25 3.22 -3.30
CA GLY A 155 -12.71 4.35 -2.51
C GLY A 155 -13.98 4.08 -1.68
N GLN A 156 -14.21 2.81 -1.30
CA GLN A 156 -15.36 2.41 -0.48
C GLN A 156 -15.05 2.43 1.02
N SER A 157 -13.81 2.76 1.40
CA SER A 157 -13.44 3.00 2.80
C SER A 157 -14.08 4.27 3.35
N GLN A 158 -14.34 4.27 4.65
CA GLN A 158 -14.92 5.40 5.38
C GLN A 158 -13.83 6.06 6.23
N GLY A 159 -12.92 6.78 5.58
CA GLY A 159 -11.81 7.48 6.23
C GLY A 159 -10.57 6.62 6.48
N VAL A 160 -9.51 7.26 6.99
CA VAL A 160 -8.19 6.65 7.21
C VAL A 160 -8.23 5.51 8.22
N GLN A 161 -9.04 5.62 9.27
CA GLN A 161 -9.17 4.60 10.32
C GLN A 161 -9.65 3.26 9.76
N ALA A 162 -10.43 3.27 8.67
CA ALA A 162 -10.93 2.05 8.02
C ALA A 162 -9.83 1.21 7.36
N LEU A 163 -8.62 1.77 7.14
CA LEU A 163 -7.48 1.01 6.63
C LEU A 163 -6.90 0.04 7.67
N ALA A 164 -7.03 0.33 8.96
CA ALA A 164 -6.39 -0.47 10.00
C ALA A 164 -6.67 -1.98 9.93
N PRO A 165 -7.93 -2.46 9.85
CA PRO A 165 -8.20 -3.90 9.71
C PRO A 165 -7.65 -4.50 8.41
N VAL A 166 -7.66 -3.75 7.31
CA VAL A 166 -7.15 -4.21 6.01
C VAL A 166 -5.62 -4.33 6.04
N CYS A 167 -4.94 -3.34 6.62
CA CYS A 167 -3.49 -3.36 6.80
C CYS A 167 -3.05 -4.51 7.73
N LEU A 168 -3.77 -4.76 8.84
CA LEU A 168 -3.47 -5.89 9.72
C LEU A 168 -3.68 -7.24 9.03
N LEU A 169 -4.74 -7.37 8.21
CA LEU A 169 -4.99 -8.55 7.40
C LEU A 169 -3.85 -8.81 6.41
N ALA A 170 -3.46 -7.80 5.64
CA ALA A 170 -2.37 -7.87 4.68
C ALA A 170 -1.02 -8.16 5.37
N ALA A 171 -0.72 -7.50 6.50
CA ALA A 171 0.48 -7.76 7.28
C ALA A 171 0.52 -9.20 7.83
N GLY A 172 -0.60 -9.72 8.32
CA GLY A 172 -0.70 -11.11 8.75
C GLY A 172 -0.44 -12.08 7.60
N PHE A 173 -1.04 -11.81 6.44
CA PHE A 173 -0.87 -12.60 5.21
C PHE A 173 0.58 -12.65 4.74
N LEU A 174 1.24 -11.49 4.60
CA LEU A 174 2.63 -11.37 4.18
C LEU A 174 3.60 -12.04 5.17
N ARG A 175 3.38 -11.91 6.50
CA ARG A 175 4.18 -12.63 7.51
C ARG A 175 4.06 -14.14 7.37
N ALA A 176 2.86 -14.64 7.15
CA ALA A 176 2.62 -16.07 6.96
C ALA A 176 3.30 -16.58 5.68
N LEU A 177 3.24 -15.83 4.57
CA LEU A 177 4.00 -16.14 3.35
C LEU A 177 5.51 -16.17 3.59
N ALA A 178 6.06 -15.16 4.27
CA ALA A 178 7.48 -15.09 4.60
C ALA A 178 7.94 -16.24 5.51
N THR A 179 7.05 -16.77 6.34
CA THR A 179 7.34 -17.89 7.26
C THR A 179 7.20 -19.24 6.57
N GLY A 180 6.16 -19.43 5.76
CA GLY A 180 5.86 -20.71 5.09
C GLY A 180 6.57 -20.92 3.76
N SER A 181 7.17 -19.87 3.19
CA SER A 181 7.89 -19.93 1.91
C SER A 181 9.23 -19.18 2.01
N GLN A 182 9.59 -18.42 0.97
CA GLN A 182 10.72 -17.50 0.97
C GLN A 182 10.25 -16.07 1.21
N ASP A 183 11.14 -15.25 1.80
CA ASP A 183 10.85 -13.85 2.15
C ASP A 183 10.90 -12.90 0.94
N THR A 184 11.43 -13.38 -0.20
CA THR A 184 11.46 -12.66 -1.48
C THR A 184 10.07 -12.50 -2.05
N TRP A 185 9.72 -11.30 -2.53
CA TRP A 185 8.42 -11.07 -3.15
C TRP A 185 8.46 -11.29 -4.67
N ILE A 186 9.22 -10.45 -5.38
CA ILE A 186 9.47 -10.53 -6.84
C ILE A 186 10.98 -10.65 -7.05
N ASP A 187 11.40 -11.64 -7.84
CA ASP A 187 12.81 -11.96 -8.12
C ASP A 187 13.22 -11.73 -9.58
N ASP A 188 12.26 -11.49 -10.48
CA ASP A 188 12.50 -11.12 -11.88
C ASP A 188 12.42 -9.60 -12.08
N ASP A 189 13.51 -9.00 -12.54
CA ASP A 189 13.61 -7.58 -12.85
C ASP A 189 12.74 -7.16 -14.05
N ALA A 190 12.32 -8.12 -14.87
CA ALA A 190 11.41 -7.88 -16.00
C ALA A 190 9.93 -7.97 -15.63
N ASP A 191 9.59 -8.30 -14.37
CA ASP A 191 8.20 -8.32 -13.90
C ASP A 191 7.63 -6.90 -13.83
N ASP A 192 6.40 -6.71 -14.30
CA ASP A 192 5.72 -5.41 -14.26
C ASP A 192 5.51 -4.89 -12.82
N LEU A 193 5.57 -5.74 -11.79
CA LEU A 193 5.51 -5.38 -10.37
C LEU A 193 6.90 -5.23 -9.73
N ALA A 194 7.97 -5.25 -10.51
CA ALA A 194 9.31 -4.97 -10.04
C ALA A 194 9.43 -3.52 -9.57
N ASP A 195 9.38 -3.33 -8.26
CA ASP A 195 9.48 -2.04 -7.57
C ASP A 195 10.52 -2.16 -6.44
N HIS A 196 11.03 -1.02 -5.96
CA HIS A 196 11.94 -0.99 -4.82
C HIS A 196 11.35 -1.67 -3.56
N VAL A 197 10.02 -1.67 -3.38
CA VAL A 197 9.34 -2.36 -2.28
C VAL A 197 9.35 -3.88 -2.45
N THR A 198 9.19 -4.39 -3.69
CA THR A 198 9.03 -5.82 -4.00
C THR A 198 10.35 -6.54 -4.24
N ARG A 199 11.38 -5.83 -4.71
CA ARG A 199 12.71 -6.40 -5.02
C ARG A 199 13.71 -6.38 -3.87
N ARG A 200 13.42 -5.68 -2.78
CA ARG A 200 14.33 -5.62 -1.63
C ARG A 200 14.47 -6.97 -0.93
N ASP A 201 15.59 -7.14 -0.23
CA ASP A 201 15.77 -8.29 0.66
C ASP A 201 14.68 -8.34 1.72
N SER A 202 14.14 -9.53 1.99
CA SER A 202 13.03 -9.72 2.94
C SER A 202 11.82 -8.81 2.66
N ALA A 203 11.51 -8.60 1.38
CA ALA A 203 10.42 -7.72 0.94
C ALA A 203 9.07 -8.03 1.61
N LEU A 204 8.73 -9.31 1.75
CA LEU A 204 7.45 -9.71 2.36
C LEU A 204 7.39 -9.32 3.84
N ARG A 205 8.40 -9.71 4.63
CA ARG A 205 8.46 -9.39 6.07
C ARG A 205 8.55 -7.89 6.32
N SER A 206 9.36 -7.18 5.55
CA SER A 206 9.52 -5.72 5.68
C SER A 206 8.20 -5.01 5.38
N THR A 207 7.51 -5.39 4.31
CA THR A 207 6.22 -4.79 3.95
C THR A 207 5.15 -5.13 4.98
N ALA A 208 5.19 -6.34 5.53
CA ALA A 208 4.26 -6.71 6.60
C ALA A 208 4.44 -5.85 7.86
N GLN A 209 5.67 -5.52 8.24
CA GLN A 209 5.95 -4.63 9.37
C GLN A 209 5.45 -3.21 9.08
N GLU A 210 5.74 -2.68 7.89
CA GLU A 210 5.29 -1.36 7.47
C GLU A 210 3.75 -1.23 7.47
N LEU A 211 3.03 -2.26 6.99
CA LEU A 211 1.57 -2.28 7.03
C LEU A 211 1.02 -2.42 8.47
N ALA A 212 1.69 -3.17 9.35
CA ALA A 212 1.31 -3.23 10.75
C ALA A 212 1.49 -1.87 11.45
N ASP A 213 2.58 -1.17 11.17
CA ASP A 213 2.83 0.18 11.70
C ASP A 213 1.84 1.21 11.13
N ALA A 214 1.51 1.10 9.83
CA ALA A 214 0.47 1.91 9.20
C ALA A 214 -0.91 1.67 9.85
N ALA A 215 -1.24 0.43 10.21
CA ALA A 215 -2.49 0.13 10.91
C ALA A 215 -2.55 0.82 12.28
N HIS A 216 -1.45 0.81 13.04
CA HIS A 216 -1.39 1.51 14.34
C HIS A 216 -1.55 3.02 14.16
N ARG A 217 -0.89 3.62 13.16
CA ARG A 217 -1.04 5.05 12.83
C ARG A 217 -2.46 5.40 12.38
N ALA A 218 -3.08 4.55 11.56
CA ALA A 218 -4.46 4.73 11.12
C ALA A 218 -5.43 4.73 12.31
N GLN A 219 -5.28 3.81 13.26
CA GLN A 219 -6.09 3.78 14.50
C GLN A 219 -5.88 5.02 15.36
N ALA A 220 -4.64 5.50 15.44
CA ALA A 220 -4.29 6.71 16.19
C ALA A 220 -4.68 8.02 15.46
N GLY A 221 -5.12 7.95 14.21
CA GLY A 221 -5.41 9.14 13.38
C GLY A 221 -4.16 9.91 12.96
N THR A 222 -2.99 9.27 12.95
CA THR A 222 -1.68 9.89 12.63
C THR A 222 -1.10 9.41 11.29
N LEU A 223 -1.83 8.58 10.54
CA LEU A 223 -1.48 8.23 9.17
C LEU A 223 -1.94 9.36 8.24
N SER A 224 -0.99 10.11 7.69
CA SER A 224 -1.22 11.28 6.84
C SER A 224 -0.89 11.02 5.38
#